data_AF-A0A0L0HN92-F1
#
_entry.id   AF-A0A0L0HN92-F1
#
_cell.length_a   1.000
_cell.length_b   1.000
_cell.length_c   1.000
_cell.angle_alpha   90.00
_cell.angle_beta   90.00
_cell.angle_gamma   90.00
#
_symmetry.space_group_name_H-M   'P 1'
#
loop_
_entity.id
_entity.type
_entity.pdbx_description
1 polymer ?
#
loop_
_entity_poly.entity_id
_entity_poly.type
_entity_poly.pdbx_seq_one_letter_code
_entity_poly.pdbx_strand_id
1 'polypeptide(L)'
;MISIRRCAAWRLKWPEGTPKTLTRSCSLHSAADSLSFITRDELAMKVTDPAQRCGLDYLIVDVREPWDYSRLHIRSAVNIPSPLMLTMPADALLDRLAAAAVRASGQQLDLTALPGQLIFHCTVSLVRGPTAAVRLIEILRTTRSIKDKPEISVLDGGFKSWAKAYANDRKLVEGSDAPSG
;
A
#
# COMPACT_ATOMS: atom_id res chain seq x y z
N MET A 1 4.89 65.62 31.89
CA MET A 1 5.34 64.30 32.36
C MET A 1 6.19 63.70 31.24
N ILE A 2 7.53 63.84 31.31
CA ILE A 2 8.50 62.82 31.80
C ILE A 2 8.45 61.56 30.91
N SER A 3 9.50 60.99 30.34
CA SER A 3 10.93 61.26 30.20
C SER A 3 11.44 60.10 29.33
N ILE A 4 12.32 60.37 28.36
CA ILE A 4 13.02 59.33 27.61
C ILE A 4 14.04 58.68 28.55
N ARG A 5 13.95 57.37 28.79
CA ARG A 5 15.04 56.60 29.40
C ARG A 5 15.29 55.27 28.69
N ARG A 6 16.59 55.05 28.50
CA ARG A 6 17.28 53.99 27.76
C ARG A 6 17.12 52.62 28.41
N CYS A 7 17.34 51.61 27.57
CA CYS A 7 17.90 50.29 27.82
C CYS A 7 18.24 49.93 29.27
N ALA A 8 17.68 48.83 29.75
CA ALA A 8 18.33 47.96 30.72
C ALA A 8 18.08 46.50 30.31
N ALA A 9 19.16 45.85 29.87
CA ALA A 9 19.24 44.43 29.67
C ALA A 9 18.94 43.71 31.00
N TRP A 10 17.94 42.83 31.00
CA TRP A 10 17.78 41.85 32.07
C TRP A 10 18.21 40.48 31.56
N ARG A 11 19.37 40.11 32.09
CA ARG A 11 20.14 38.89 31.93
C ARG A 11 19.34 37.70 32.46
N LEU A 12 18.94 36.80 31.57
CA LEU A 12 18.41 35.47 31.91
C LEU A 12 19.44 34.72 32.77
N LYS A 13 19.15 34.51 34.05
CA LYS A 13 19.82 33.49 34.86
C LYS A 13 19.05 32.18 34.68
N TRP A 14 19.60 31.29 33.86
CA TRP A 14 19.20 29.88 33.87
C TRP A 14 19.88 29.19 35.07
N PRO A 15 19.17 28.40 35.88
CA PRO A 15 19.82 27.51 36.83
C PRO A 15 20.55 26.41 36.06
N GLU A 16 21.86 26.34 36.26
CA GLU A 16 22.70 25.25 35.77
C GLU A 16 22.31 23.95 36.47
N GLY A 17 22.18 22.85 35.70
CA GLY A 17 22.28 21.51 36.28
C GLY A 17 21.04 20.60 36.24
N THR A 18 20.19 20.63 35.21
CA THR A 18 19.38 19.43 34.89
C THR A 18 19.34 19.18 33.38
N PRO A 19 19.82 18.04 32.85
CA PRO A 19 19.46 17.63 31.51
C PRO A 19 17.98 17.25 31.55
N LYS A 20 17.10 18.17 31.14
CA LYS A 20 15.74 17.81 30.73
C LYS A 20 15.85 17.18 29.36
N THR A 21 16.32 15.93 29.32
CA THR A 21 16.10 15.06 28.16
C THR A 21 14.59 14.82 28.11
N LEU A 22 13.87 15.71 27.43
CA LEU A 22 12.55 15.43 26.92
C LEU A 22 12.71 14.42 25.78
N THR A 23 13.10 13.20 26.14
CA THR A 23 12.90 12.06 25.26
C THR A 23 11.40 11.80 25.31
N ARG A 24 10.64 12.48 24.45
CA ARG A 24 9.39 11.88 23.98
C ARG A 24 9.83 10.61 23.29
N SER A 25 9.76 9.48 23.99
CA SER A 25 9.76 8.17 23.37
C SER A 25 8.46 8.03 22.58
N CYS A 26 8.40 8.78 21.49
CA CYS A 26 7.53 8.46 20.38
C CYS A 26 8.16 7.22 19.76
N SER A 27 7.71 6.03 20.17
CA SER A 27 7.88 4.82 19.38
C SER A 27 7.03 4.97 18.11
N LEU A 28 7.39 5.93 17.25
CA LEU A 28 6.84 6.14 15.92
C LEU A 28 7.45 5.05 15.04
N HIS A 29 6.91 3.84 15.10
CA HIS A 29 7.11 2.90 13.99
C HIS A 29 6.42 3.54 12.77
N SER A 30 7.22 3.92 11.79
CA SER A 30 6.72 4.45 10.52
C SER A 30 5.77 3.43 9.91
N ALA A 31 4.74 3.87 9.21
CA ALA A 31 3.90 2.96 8.42
C ALA A 31 4.74 2.19 7.39
N ALA A 32 5.86 2.77 6.94
CA ALA A 32 6.83 2.11 6.07
C ALA A 32 7.56 0.93 6.74
N ASP A 33 7.72 0.93 8.07
CA ASP A 33 8.41 -0.16 8.78
C ASP A 33 7.56 -1.43 8.83
N SER A 34 6.26 -1.32 8.56
CA SER A 34 5.33 -2.46 8.51
C SER A 34 5.19 -3.03 7.09
N LEU A 35 5.94 -2.54 6.12
CA LEU A 35 5.86 -2.97 4.73
C LEU A 35 6.73 -4.21 4.49
N SER A 36 6.11 -5.32 4.12
CA SER A 36 6.83 -6.53 3.68
C SER A 36 7.03 -6.51 2.16
N PHE A 37 8.01 -7.26 1.69
CA PHE A 37 8.24 -7.49 0.26
C PHE A 37 8.03 -8.97 -0.03
N ILE A 38 7.42 -9.26 -1.18
CA ILE A 38 7.26 -10.60 -1.70
C ILE A 38 8.06 -10.74 -2.99
N THR A 39 8.76 -11.85 -3.14
CA THR A 39 9.51 -12.12 -4.37
C THR A 39 8.56 -12.57 -5.47
N ARG A 40 9.01 -12.42 -6.72
CA ARG A 40 8.30 -12.91 -7.90
C ARG A 40 7.97 -14.40 -7.79
N ASP A 41 8.93 -15.21 -7.36
CA ASP A 41 8.81 -16.66 -7.39
C ASP A 41 7.82 -17.15 -6.29
N GLU A 42 7.85 -16.53 -5.10
CA GLU A 42 6.85 -16.76 -4.05
C GLU A 42 5.43 -16.38 -4.48
N LEU A 43 5.28 -15.24 -5.17
CA LEU A 43 3.98 -14.83 -5.71
C LEU A 43 3.49 -15.80 -6.80
N ALA A 44 4.38 -16.29 -7.68
CA ALA A 44 4.02 -17.27 -8.70
C ALA A 44 3.55 -18.60 -8.08
N MET A 45 4.20 -19.04 -7.01
CA MET A 45 3.73 -20.20 -6.23
C MET A 45 2.33 -19.96 -5.68
N LYS A 46 2.07 -18.78 -5.07
CA LYS A 46 0.74 -18.42 -4.56
C LYS A 46 -0.34 -18.37 -5.64
N VAL A 47 -0.02 -17.84 -6.82
CA VAL A 47 -0.99 -17.76 -7.94
C VAL A 47 -1.30 -19.13 -8.53
N THR A 48 -0.33 -20.04 -8.51
CA THR A 48 -0.48 -21.38 -9.10
C THR A 48 -1.10 -22.38 -8.13
N ASP A 49 -0.95 -22.16 -6.81
CA ASP A 49 -1.46 -23.05 -5.77
C ASP A 49 -3.00 -23.02 -5.71
N PRO A 50 -3.70 -24.15 -6.00
CA PRO A 50 -5.15 -24.21 -5.93
C PRO A 50 -5.72 -24.03 -4.51
N ALA A 51 -4.90 -24.20 -3.47
CA ALA A 51 -5.30 -23.95 -2.09
C ALA A 51 -5.39 -22.45 -1.76
N GLN A 52 -4.69 -21.59 -2.51
CA GLN A 52 -4.66 -20.15 -2.29
C GLN A 52 -5.73 -19.47 -3.15
N ARG A 53 -6.77 -18.92 -2.51
CA ARG A 53 -7.92 -18.33 -3.18
C ARG A 53 -7.71 -16.82 -3.36
N CYS A 54 -7.61 -16.39 -4.62
CA CYS A 54 -7.60 -14.97 -4.95
C CYS A 54 -8.91 -14.28 -4.50
N GLY A 55 -8.79 -13.11 -3.88
CA GLY A 55 -9.90 -12.35 -3.30
C GLY A 55 -10.30 -12.80 -1.88
N LEU A 56 -9.69 -13.84 -1.32
CA LEU A 56 -9.93 -14.29 0.06
C LEU A 56 -8.63 -14.41 0.84
N ASP A 57 -7.70 -15.23 0.38
CA ASP A 57 -6.40 -15.42 1.04
C ASP A 57 -5.44 -14.32 0.66
N TYR A 58 -5.46 -13.91 -0.61
CA TYR A 58 -4.66 -12.82 -1.12
C TYR A 58 -5.38 -12.03 -2.21
N LEU A 59 -4.98 -10.79 -2.43
CA LEU A 59 -5.40 -9.98 -3.58
C LEU A 59 -4.22 -9.17 -4.11
N ILE A 60 -4.04 -9.22 -5.43
CA ILE A 60 -2.97 -8.49 -6.11
C ILE A 60 -3.54 -7.16 -6.60
N VAL A 61 -2.92 -6.06 -6.20
CA VAL A 61 -3.33 -4.70 -6.55
C VAL A 61 -2.28 -4.08 -7.47
N ASP A 62 -2.66 -3.92 -8.74
CA ASP A 62 -1.84 -3.25 -9.74
C ASP A 62 -2.15 -1.75 -9.74
N VAL A 63 -1.17 -0.93 -9.33
CA VAL A 63 -1.32 0.52 -9.25
C VAL A 63 -0.80 1.26 -10.49
N ARG A 64 -0.53 0.54 -11.58
CA ARG A 64 -0.21 1.15 -12.88
C ARG A 64 -1.43 1.83 -13.49
N GLU A 65 -1.18 2.55 -14.58
CA GLU A 65 -2.25 3.15 -15.38
C GLU A 65 -3.12 2.06 -16.03
N PRO A 66 -4.43 2.32 -16.24
CA PRO A 66 -5.33 1.34 -16.84
C PRO A 66 -4.85 0.83 -18.21
N TRP A 67 -4.20 1.68 -19.00
CA TRP A 67 -3.63 1.32 -20.30
C TRP A 67 -2.46 0.34 -20.20
N ASP A 68 -1.59 0.49 -19.19
CA ASP A 68 -0.49 -0.45 -18.96
C ASP A 68 -1.01 -1.79 -18.45
N TYR A 69 -2.06 -1.75 -17.63
CA TYR A 69 -2.73 -2.91 -17.09
C TYR A 69 -3.44 -3.71 -18.19
N SER A 70 -4.27 -3.08 -19.03
CA SER A 70 -5.12 -3.77 -20.02
C SER A 70 -4.34 -4.60 -21.05
N ARG A 71 -3.09 -4.23 -21.32
CA ARG A 71 -2.21 -4.93 -22.26
C ARG A 71 -1.77 -6.27 -21.71
N LEU A 72 -1.11 -6.23 -20.54
CA LEU A 72 -0.63 -7.41 -19.85
C LEU A 72 -0.48 -7.09 -18.36
N HIS A 73 -1.04 -7.96 -17.53
CA HIS A 73 -0.99 -7.88 -16.07
C HIS A 73 -0.95 -9.27 -15.45
N ILE A 74 -0.69 -9.30 -14.14
CA ILE A 74 -0.67 -10.56 -13.38
C ILE A 74 -2.08 -11.12 -13.34
N ARG A 75 -2.22 -12.43 -13.54
CA ARG A 75 -3.53 -13.08 -13.56
C ARG A 75 -4.32 -12.80 -12.27
N SER A 76 -5.60 -12.45 -12.42
CA SER A 76 -6.50 -12.14 -11.31
C SER A 76 -6.11 -10.91 -10.47
N ALA A 77 -5.13 -10.11 -10.91
CA ALA A 77 -4.86 -8.81 -10.30
C ALA A 77 -6.05 -7.85 -10.50
N VAL A 78 -6.09 -6.80 -9.70
CA VAL A 78 -7.08 -5.73 -9.83
C VAL A 78 -6.38 -4.40 -10.03
N ASN A 79 -6.82 -3.64 -11.03
CA ASN A 79 -6.27 -2.33 -11.29
C ASN A 79 -6.89 -1.23 -10.41
N ILE A 80 -6.06 -0.65 -9.55
CA ILE A 80 -6.40 0.54 -8.76
C ILE A 80 -5.26 1.55 -8.95
N PRO A 81 -5.34 2.42 -9.97
CA PRO A 81 -4.23 3.32 -10.32
C PRO A 81 -3.73 4.15 -9.14
N SER A 82 -2.43 4.38 -9.08
CA SER A 82 -1.78 5.11 -7.98
C SER A 82 -2.41 6.48 -7.69
N PRO A 83 -2.78 7.33 -8.67
CA PRO A 83 -3.44 8.61 -8.37
C PRO A 83 -4.74 8.43 -7.59
N LEU A 84 -5.53 7.42 -7.95
CA LEU A 84 -6.78 7.09 -7.27
C LEU A 84 -6.50 6.51 -5.88
N MET A 85 -5.50 5.62 -5.77
CA MET A 85 -5.03 5.10 -4.48
C MET A 85 -4.58 6.20 -3.53
N LEU A 86 -4.12 7.37 -3.99
CA LEU A 86 -3.62 8.45 -3.14
C LEU A 86 -4.65 9.53 -2.81
N THR A 87 -5.64 9.72 -3.68
CA THR A 87 -6.63 10.81 -3.56
C THR A 87 -8.00 10.34 -3.05
N MET A 88 -8.35 9.08 -3.24
CA MET A 88 -9.65 8.52 -2.83
C MET A 88 -9.82 8.55 -1.31
N PRO A 89 -10.98 8.96 -0.77
CA PRO A 89 -11.27 8.88 0.67
C PRO A 89 -11.05 7.46 1.22
N ALA A 90 -10.69 7.36 2.49
CA ALA A 90 -10.35 6.08 3.13
C ALA A 90 -11.47 5.03 2.98
N ASP A 91 -12.70 5.39 3.31
CA ASP A 91 -13.86 4.48 3.24
C ASP A 91 -14.11 4.00 1.81
N ALA A 92 -14.10 4.92 0.84
CA ALA A 92 -14.28 4.59 -0.58
C ALA A 92 -13.17 3.67 -1.12
N LEU A 93 -11.93 3.81 -0.61
CA LEU A 93 -10.83 2.93 -0.98
C LEU A 93 -11.05 1.52 -0.42
N LEU A 94 -11.46 1.41 0.84
CA LEU A 94 -11.76 0.14 1.49
C LEU A 94 -12.93 -0.58 0.80
N ASP A 95 -14.01 0.15 0.48
CA ASP A 95 -15.15 -0.38 -0.27
C ASP A 95 -14.71 -0.89 -1.65
N ARG A 96 -13.83 -0.15 -2.32
CA ARG A 96 -13.30 -0.55 -3.64
C ARG A 96 -12.45 -1.81 -3.57
N LEU A 97 -11.64 -1.97 -2.52
CA LEU A 97 -10.84 -3.17 -2.27
C LEU A 97 -11.73 -4.37 -1.92
N ALA A 98 -12.74 -4.19 -1.07
CA ALA A 98 -13.70 -5.24 -0.74
C ALA A 98 -14.49 -5.68 -1.98
N ALA A 99 -15.00 -4.73 -2.77
CA ALA A 99 -15.69 -5.03 -4.02
C ALA A 99 -14.78 -5.75 -5.04
N ALA A 100 -13.49 -5.39 -5.07
CA ALA A 100 -12.50 -6.08 -5.88
C ALA A 100 -12.27 -7.53 -5.43
N ALA A 101 -12.16 -7.75 -4.12
CA ALA A 101 -12.02 -9.07 -3.52
C ALA A 101 -13.22 -9.98 -3.81
N VAL A 102 -14.46 -9.44 -3.74
CA VAL A 102 -15.68 -10.15 -4.13
C VAL A 102 -15.65 -10.57 -5.60
N ARG A 103 -15.25 -9.66 -6.50
CA ARG A 103 -15.15 -9.98 -7.94
C ARG A 103 -14.09 -11.04 -8.24
N ALA A 104 -12.95 -11.00 -7.54
CA ALA A 104 -11.88 -11.95 -7.74
C ALA A 104 -12.21 -13.35 -7.17
N SER A 105 -12.85 -13.40 -6.01
CA SER A 105 -13.20 -14.66 -5.34
C SER A 105 -14.51 -15.29 -5.87
N GLY A 106 -15.38 -14.49 -6.48
CA GLY A 106 -16.74 -14.89 -6.85
C GLY A 106 -17.65 -15.17 -5.65
N GLN A 107 -17.19 -14.87 -4.43
CA GLN A 107 -17.91 -15.14 -3.20
C GLN A 107 -18.34 -13.82 -2.55
N GLN A 108 -19.56 -13.78 -2.02
CA GLN A 108 -20.03 -12.66 -1.21
C GLN A 108 -19.20 -12.60 0.07
N LEU A 109 -18.28 -11.65 0.13
CA LEU A 109 -17.60 -11.24 1.36
C LEU A 109 -18.43 -10.17 2.05
N ASP A 110 -18.38 -10.17 3.38
CA ASP A 110 -18.80 -8.99 4.14
C ASP A 110 -17.89 -7.82 3.75
N LEU A 111 -18.45 -6.63 3.56
CA LEU A 111 -17.67 -5.43 3.19
C LEU A 111 -16.66 -5.04 4.28
N THR A 112 -16.84 -5.57 5.49
CA THR A 112 -15.90 -5.43 6.61
C THR A 112 -14.70 -6.38 6.55
N ALA A 113 -14.73 -7.38 5.67
CA ALA A 113 -13.71 -8.40 5.52
C ALA A 113 -12.83 -8.14 4.29
N LEU A 114 -11.55 -7.86 4.53
CA LEU A 114 -10.54 -7.78 3.48
C LEU A 114 -9.83 -9.14 3.33
N PRO A 115 -9.21 -9.42 2.16
CA PRO A 115 -8.39 -10.60 1.97
C PRO A 115 -7.25 -10.69 2.99
N GLY A 116 -6.76 -11.89 3.31
CA GLY A 116 -5.69 -12.08 4.29
C GLY A 116 -4.40 -11.30 3.98
N GLN A 117 -4.05 -11.18 2.70
CA GLN A 117 -2.88 -10.43 2.23
C GLN A 117 -3.22 -9.54 1.03
N LEU A 118 -2.72 -8.30 1.02
CA LEU A 118 -2.81 -7.38 -0.12
C LEU A 118 -1.42 -7.13 -0.70
N ILE A 119 -1.24 -7.47 -1.97
CA ILE A 119 0.06 -7.47 -2.65
C ILE A 119 0.06 -6.35 -3.68
N PHE A 120 0.79 -5.27 -3.40
CA PHE A 120 0.87 -4.11 -4.26
C PHE A 120 2.01 -4.24 -5.26
N HIS A 121 1.79 -3.77 -6.49
CA HIS A 121 2.88 -3.62 -7.44
C HIS A 121 2.64 -2.46 -8.42
N CYS A 122 3.72 -2.00 -9.05
CA CYS A 122 3.60 -1.14 -10.23
C CYS A 122 4.46 -1.70 -11.37
N THR A 123 5.06 -0.83 -12.20
CA THR A 123 5.98 -1.26 -13.27
C THR A 123 7.27 -1.86 -12.70
N VAL A 124 7.89 -1.19 -11.73
CA VAL A 124 9.16 -1.63 -11.09
C VAL A 124 9.08 -1.63 -9.56
N SER A 125 7.95 -1.23 -8.99
CA SER A 125 7.68 -1.17 -7.54
C SER A 125 8.62 -0.31 -6.68
N LEU A 126 9.23 0.75 -7.24
CA LEU A 126 10.12 1.65 -6.47
C LEU A 126 9.43 2.84 -5.79
N VAL A 127 8.34 3.35 -6.37
CA VAL A 127 7.64 4.55 -5.85
C VAL A 127 6.15 4.26 -5.69
N ARG A 128 5.42 4.16 -6.80
CA ARG A 128 3.95 4.04 -6.78
C ARG A 128 3.42 2.88 -5.93
N GLY A 129 4.05 1.70 -6.04
CA GLY A 129 3.66 0.50 -5.26
C GLY A 129 3.84 0.72 -3.75
N PRO A 130 5.07 1.01 -3.28
CA PRO A 130 5.32 1.31 -1.87
C PRO A 130 4.48 2.46 -1.31
N THR A 131 4.32 3.57 -2.04
CA THR A 131 3.50 4.69 -1.56
C THR A 131 2.03 4.31 -1.39
N ALA A 132 1.47 3.54 -2.33
CA ALA A 132 0.10 3.06 -2.23
C ALA A 132 -0.10 2.08 -1.04
N ALA A 133 0.87 1.18 -0.82
CA ALA A 133 0.87 0.26 0.30
C ALA A 133 0.96 1.00 1.65
N VAL A 134 1.90 1.94 1.79
CA VAL A 134 2.06 2.76 3.01
C VAL A 134 0.79 3.53 3.34
N ARG A 135 0.15 4.16 2.34
CA ARG A 135 -1.12 4.86 2.56
C ARG A 135 -2.21 3.92 3.09
N LEU A 136 -2.30 2.70 2.56
CA LEU A 136 -3.29 1.75 3.05
C LEU A 136 -2.97 1.30 4.49
N ILE A 137 -1.70 1.10 4.83
CA ILE A 137 -1.28 0.80 6.21
C ILE A 137 -1.72 1.92 7.16
N GLU A 138 -1.55 3.19 6.77
CA GLU A 138 -2.00 4.35 7.56
C GLU A 138 -3.52 4.36 7.76
N ILE A 139 -4.28 4.12 6.68
CA ILE A 139 -5.74 4.02 6.73
C ILE A 139 -6.15 2.90 7.69
N LEU A 140 -5.62 1.69 7.52
CA LEU A 140 -5.93 0.52 8.35
C LEU A 140 -5.53 0.73 9.81
N ARG A 141 -4.47 1.50 10.11
CA ARG A 141 -4.12 1.86 11.50
C ARG A 141 -5.19 2.72 12.16
N THR A 142 -5.83 3.61 11.41
CA THR A 142 -6.88 4.52 11.91
C THR A 142 -8.29 3.92 11.88
N THR A 143 -8.58 3.02 10.95
CA THR A 143 -9.89 2.38 10.81
C THR A 143 -10.08 1.28 11.86
N ARG A 144 -11.06 1.46 12.76
CA ARG A 144 -11.40 0.48 13.81
C ARG A 144 -12.41 -0.58 13.36
N SER A 145 -13.11 -0.35 12.26
CA SER A 145 -14.21 -1.21 11.77
C SER A 145 -13.74 -2.47 11.05
N ILE A 146 -12.45 -2.58 10.73
CA ILE A 146 -11.87 -3.77 10.10
C ILE A 146 -11.27 -4.62 11.21
N LYS A 147 -11.92 -5.75 11.48
CA LYS A 147 -11.57 -6.67 12.58
C LYS A 147 -10.23 -7.36 12.32
N ASP A 148 -10.08 -7.91 11.12
CA ASP A 148 -8.89 -8.65 10.69
C ASP A 148 -8.15 -7.82 9.65
N LYS A 149 -7.07 -7.15 10.07
CA LYS A 149 -6.28 -6.29 9.18
C LYS A 149 -5.43 -7.17 8.25
N PRO A 150 -5.47 -6.93 6.93
CA PRO A 150 -4.66 -7.69 5.99
C PRO A 150 -3.17 -7.44 6.20
N GLU A 151 -2.36 -8.45 5.90
CA GLU A 151 -0.92 -8.24 5.69
C GLU A 151 -0.71 -7.44 4.40
N ILE A 152 0.14 -6.42 4.42
CA ILE A 152 0.42 -5.58 3.25
C ILE A 152 1.84 -5.85 2.76
N SER A 153 1.95 -6.31 1.52
CA SER A 153 3.24 -6.58 0.88
C SER A 153 3.39 -5.87 -0.46
N VAL A 154 4.63 -5.69 -0.91
CA VAL A 154 4.96 -5.14 -2.23
C VAL A 154 5.73 -6.18 -3.05
N LEU A 155 5.31 -6.39 -4.30
CA LEU A 155 6.03 -7.25 -5.23
C LEU A 155 7.37 -6.62 -5.63
N ASP A 156 8.45 -7.28 -5.26
CA ASP A 156 9.81 -6.85 -5.61
C ASP A 156 10.05 -6.89 -7.13
N GLY A 157 10.69 -5.83 -7.65
CA GLY A 157 10.93 -5.64 -9.08
C GLY A 157 9.70 -5.36 -9.95
N GLY A 158 8.50 -5.37 -9.36
CA GLY A 158 7.22 -5.05 -10.00
C GLY A 158 6.90 -5.90 -11.24
N PHE A 159 5.99 -5.38 -12.08
CA PHE A 159 5.55 -6.10 -13.27
C PHE A 159 6.66 -6.34 -14.30
N LYS A 160 7.68 -5.48 -14.36
CA LYS A 160 8.83 -5.66 -15.27
C LYS A 160 9.59 -6.94 -14.94
N SER A 161 9.86 -7.20 -13.66
CA SER A 161 10.53 -8.42 -13.22
C SER A 161 9.65 -9.66 -13.44
N TRP A 162 8.34 -9.52 -13.19
CA TRP A 162 7.35 -10.56 -13.46
C TRP A 162 7.30 -10.94 -14.94
N ALA A 163 7.09 -9.97 -15.83
CA ALA A 163 6.98 -10.18 -17.27
C ALA A 163 8.26 -10.80 -17.85
N LYS A 164 9.44 -10.41 -17.35
CA LYS A 164 10.71 -11.02 -17.79
C LYS A 164 10.74 -12.53 -17.58
N ALA A 165 10.10 -13.04 -16.53
CA ALA A 165 10.07 -14.47 -16.24
C ALA A 165 8.84 -15.18 -16.80
N TYR A 166 7.67 -14.54 -16.77
CA TYR A 166 6.37 -15.22 -16.94
C TYR A 166 5.45 -14.61 -17.99
N ALA A 167 5.89 -13.64 -18.81
CA ALA A 167 5.01 -13.03 -19.82
C ALA A 167 4.40 -14.03 -20.82
N ASN A 168 5.02 -15.19 -21.01
CA ASN A 168 4.53 -16.24 -21.91
C ASN A 168 3.65 -17.28 -21.21
N ASP A 169 3.52 -17.23 -19.88
CA ASP A 169 2.72 -18.18 -19.11
C ASP A 169 1.32 -17.63 -18.85
N ARG A 170 0.34 -18.12 -19.62
CA ARG A 170 -1.07 -17.73 -19.48
C ARG A 170 -1.68 -18.09 -18.13
N LYS A 171 -1.06 -18.96 -17.33
CA LYS A 171 -1.51 -19.22 -15.95
C LYS A 171 -1.13 -18.10 -14.99
N LEU A 172 -0.13 -17.29 -15.34
CA LEU A 172 0.45 -16.26 -14.48
C LEU A 172 0.20 -14.84 -15.01
N VAL A 173 -0.12 -14.68 -16.29
CA VAL A 173 -0.49 -13.39 -16.89
C VAL A 173 -1.80 -13.47 -17.66
N GLU A 174 -2.49 -12.35 -17.72
CA GLU A 174 -3.67 -12.12 -18.55
C GLU A 174 -3.64 -10.70 -19.13
N GLY A 175 -4.52 -10.41 -20.07
CA GLY A 175 -4.54 -9.15 -20.81
C GLY A 175 -4.77 -9.40 -22.30
N SER A 176 -5.07 -8.33 -23.02
CA SER A 176 -5.28 -8.37 -24.46
C SER A 176 -4.35 -7.35 -25.10
N ASP A 177 -3.23 -7.81 -25.65
CA ASP A 177 -2.44 -7.07 -26.65
C ASP A 177 -3.19 -7.01 -28.01
N ALA A 178 -4.52 -6.96 -28.01
CA ALA A 178 -5.25 -6.79 -29.26
C ALA A 178 -5.06 -5.34 -29.72
N PRO A 179 -4.41 -5.08 -30.87
CA PRO A 179 -4.61 -3.80 -31.52
C PRO A 179 -6.10 -3.76 -31.86
N SER A 180 -6.78 -2.70 -31.40
CA SER A 180 -8.08 -2.35 -31.97
C SER A 180 -7.84 -2.22 -33.47
N GLY A 181 -8.45 -3.12 -34.26
CA GLY A 181 -8.36 -3.08 -35.71
C GLY A 181 -8.89 -1.77 -36.29
#